data_AF-A0A9W6WGI5-F1
#
_entry.id   AF-A0A9W6WGI5-F1
#
_cell.length_a   1.000
_cell.length_b   1.000
_cell.length_c   1.000
_cell.angle_alpha   90.00
_cell.angle_beta   90.00
_cell.angle_gamma   90.00
#
_symmetry.space_group_name_H-M   'P 1'
#
loop_
_entity.id
_entity.type
_entity.pdbx_description
1 polymer ?
#
loop_
_entity_poly.entity_id
_entity_poly.type
_entity_poly.pdbx_seq_one_letter_code
_entity_poly.pdbx_strand_id
1 'polypeptide(L)'
;MINAYGRHFQRTFRTKKLTYLVVLLISIIVYAVYINGNQQEIDAFGEYNKEYHFDGLEDETQPSYQEVSKRSNNWLQMLRHGYESNEQKCPDYLTYSSSAHPPYSKGSLRLPYMRPTEDCRTFNSDIIEKVIKEMTKRIEDPDIARLFENCFPNTLDTTILWHNLDIEIDNEDQYKTFVVTGDIHAEWLRDSARQLSVYQPFAKHDENLKKLILGAINLQASYISKAPYCNAFQPPLGSNIRRKPSAIDEVFPSPPWDDVFECKYELDSLASFLTLSNEYFENTQDDTFVSTRWIDSLEYILTVLKRESSPTFDKKGAVLPFYYTFQRDTKIGSETLPNSGNGNPVNFGTRLIRSAFRPSDDAWIERISFNHRPFH
;
A
#
# COMPACT_ATOMS: atom_id res chain seq x y z
N MET A 1 38.87 -8.95 15.58
CA MET A 1 38.03 -9.72 14.63
C MET A 1 37.15 -10.80 15.29
N ILE A 2 36.95 -10.81 16.62
CA ILE A 2 36.10 -11.81 17.32
C ILE A 2 34.79 -11.21 17.89
N ASN A 3 34.66 -9.88 18.01
CA ASN A 3 33.45 -9.22 18.54
C ASN A 3 32.35 -8.87 17.51
N ALA A 4 32.53 -9.24 16.24
CA ALA A 4 31.53 -9.04 15.20
C ALA A 4 30.63 -10.28 14.99
N TYR A 5 31.16 -11.49 15.21
CA TYR A 5 30.42 -12.74 15.01
C TYR A 5 29.45 -13.09 16.16
N GLY A 6 29.75 -12.70 17.41
CA GLY A 6 28.87 -12.94 18.55
C GLY A 6 27.54 -12.16 18.51
N ARG A 7 27.54 -10.94 17.94
CA ARG A 7 26.34 -10.10 17.82
C ARG A 7 25.42 -10.51 16.67
N HIS A 8 25.96 -11.18 15.65
CA HIS A 8 25.14 -11.75 14.58
C HIS A 8 24.41 -12.99 15.08
N PHE A 9 25.08 -13.88 15.81
CA PHE A 9 24.48 -15.12 16.34
C PHE A 9 23.37 -14.88 17.39
N GLN A 10 23.50 -13.86 18.25
CA GLN A 10 22.43 -13.46 19.18
C GLN A 10 21.23 -12.81 18.47
N ARG A 11 21.44 -12.06 17.38
CA ARG A 11 20.34 -11.50 16.55
C ARG A 11 19.59 -12.58 15.78
N THR A 12 20.27 -13.61 15.28
CA THR A 12 19.64 -14.76 14.60
C THR A 12 18.84 -15.65 15.57
N PHE A 13 19.23 -15.73 16.85
CA PHE A 13 18.48 -16.49 17.86
C PHE A 13 17.25 -15.74 18.39
N ARG A 14 17.29 -14.41 18.47
CA ARG A 14 16.17 -13.57 18.94
C ARG A 14 15.05 -13.43 17.90
N THR A 15 15.42 -13.32 16.62
CA THR A 15 14.48 -13.33 15.49
C THR A 15 13.77 -14.68 15.34
N LYS A 16 14.49 -15.80 15.47
CA LYS A 16 13.88 -17.15 15.46
C LYS A 16 12.87 -17.39 16.58
N LYS A 17 13.06 -16.81 17.78
CA LYS A 17 12.09 -16.91 18.89
C LYS A 17 10.79 -16.16 18.61
N LEU A 18 10.86 -15.01 17.93
CA LEU A 18 9.67 -14.21 17.59
C LEU A 18 8.91 -14.82 16.40
N THR A 19 9.62 -15.33 15.38
CA THR A 19 9.00 -16.11 14.30
C THR A 19 8.34 -17.38 14.84
N TYR A 20 8.96 -18.06 15.81
CA TYR A 20 8.33 -19.19 16.50
C TYR A 20 7.08 -18.77 17.27
N LEU A 21 7.10 -17.64 17.97
CA LEU A 21 5.93 -17.13 18.71
C LEU A 21 4.77 -16.77 17.79
N VAL A 22 5.04 -16.12 16.65
CA VAL A 22 4.02 -15.77 15.65
C VAL A 22 3.47 -17.03 14.98
N VAL A 23 4.33 -17.98 14.60
CA VAL A 23 3.88 -19.27 14.04
C VAL A 23 3.10 -20.08 15.07
N LEU A 24 3.50 -20.05 16.35
CA LEU A 24 2.79 -20.73 17.44
C LEU A 24 1.42 -20.09 17.69
N LEU A 25 1.34 -18.75 17.70
CA LEU A 25 0.09 -17.99 17.81
C LEU A 25 -0.84 -18.29 16.64
N ILE A 26 -0.34 -18.27 15.41
CA ILE A 26 -1.11 -18.63 14.21
C ILE A 26 -1.56 -20.09 14.28
N SER A 27 -0.71 -21.00 14.74
CA SER A 27 -1.07 -22.42 14.89
C SER A 27 -2.12 -22.64 15.98
N ILE A 28 -2.06 -21.88 17.09
CA ILE A 28 -3.05 -21.92 18.17
C ILE A 28 -4.38 -21.33 17.72
N ILE A 29 -4.37 -20.22 16.97
CA ILE A 29 -5.58 -19.61 16.39
C ILE A 29 -6.21 -20.55 15.37
N VAL A 30 -5.43 -21.14 14.48
CA VAL A 30 -5.92 -22.12 13.51
C VAL A 30 -6.45 -23.37 14.21
N TYR A 31 -5.80 -23.85 15.28
CA TYR A 31 -6.26 -24.98 16.08
C TYR A 31 -7.54 -24.64 16.86
N ALA A 32 -7.66 -23.45 17.44
CA ALA A 32 -8.86 -22.99 18.13
C ALA A 32 -10.04 -22.83 17.17
N VAL A 33 -9.82 -22.31 15.96
CA VAL A 33 -10.83 -22.22 14.90
C VAL A 33 -11.21 -23.60 14.34
N TYR A 34 -10.25 -24.53 14.25
CA TYR A 34 -10.50 -25.90 13.77
C TYR A 34 -11.23 -26.77 14.79
N ILE A 35 -10.98 -26.59 16.10
CA ILE A 35 -11.63 -27.33 17.19
C ILE A 35 -13.01 -26.74 17.54
N ASN A 36 -13.19 -25.43 17.46
CA ASN A 36 -14.49 -24.78 17.73
C ASN A 36 -15.47 -24.83 16.54
N GLY A 37 -15.10 -25.50 15.44
CA GLY A 37 -15.99 -25.75 14.30
C GLY A 37 -17.07 -26.81 14.54
N ASN A 38 -17.25 -27.29 15.77
CA ASN A 38 -18.32 -28.21 16.12
C ASN A 38 -19.11 -27.69 17.34
N GLN A 39 -20.37 -27.35 17.07
CA GLN A 39 -21.50 -27.14 17.99
C GLN A 39 -21.68 -25.73 18.63
N GLN A 40 -22.67 -25.01 18.09
CA GLN A 40 -23.61 -24.06 18.73
C GLN A 40 -23.12 -23.21 19.92
N GLU A 41 -22.92 -21.91 19.68
CA GLU A 41 -23.46 -20.82 20.51
C GLU A 41 -23.08 -19.46 19.87
N ILE A 42 -23.98 -18.97 19.03
CA ILE A 42 -24.10 -17.55 18.70
C ILE A 42 -25.15 -17.06 19.70
N ASP A 43 -24.72 -16.27 20.70
CA ASP A 43 -25.50 -15.33 21.51
C ASP A 43 -24.89 -15.20 22.92
N ALA A 44 -23.90 -14.32 23.11
CA ALA A 44 -23.62 -13.61 24.36
C ALA A 44 -22.26 -12.88 24.31
N PHE A 45 -22.20 -11.65 23.79
CA PHE A 45 -21.17 -10.67 24.19
C PHE A 45 -21.74 -9.25 24.07
N GLY A 46 -22.83 -9.02 24.80
CA GLY A 46 -23.18 -7.69 25.30
C GLY A 46 -22.73 -7.61 26.77
N GLU A 47 -22.18 -6.45 27.15
CA GLU A 47 -21.74 -6.09 28.50
C GLU A 47 -20.48 -6.81 29.01
N TYR A 48 -19.34 -6.11 29.02
CA TYR A 48 -18.46 -6.01 30.20
C TYR A 48 -17.34 -5.01 29.91
N ASN A 49 -17.34 -3.87 30.60
CA ASN A 49 -16.15 -3.25 31.21
C ASN A 49 -16.54 -1.92 31.90
N LYS A 50 -16.82 -2.03 33.20
CA LYS A 50 -16.66 -0.94 34.17
C LYS A 50 -15.46 -1.25 35.05
N GLU A 51 -14.80 -0.17 35.46
CA GLU A 51 -13.76 -0.03 36.48
C GLU A 51 -12.38 -0.58 36.14
N TYR A 52 -11.39 0.32 36.05
CA TYR A 52 -10.33 0.43 37.06
C TYR A 52 -9.71 1.84 37.03
N HIS A 53 -9.74 2.50 38.19
CA HIS A 53 -8.99 3.71 38.54
C HIS A 53 -7.52 3.34 38.84
N PHE A 54 -6.57 4.22 38.47
CA PHE A 54 -5.29 4.34 39.17
C PHE A 54 -4.83 5.80 39.22
N ASP A 55 -4.61 6.27 40.45
CA ASP A 55 -4.08 7.58 40.79
C ASP A 55 -2.56 7.67 40.65
N GLY A 56 -2.10 8.86 40.22
CA GLY A 56 -0.98 9.59 40.80
C GLY A 56 0.44 9.09 40.52
N LEU A 57 1.19 9.89 39.75
CA LEU A 57 2.57 10.31 40.03
C LEU A 57 2.91 11.50 39.11
N GLU A 58 2.97 12.69 39.69
CA GLU A 58 3.57 13.90 39.09
C GLU A 58 5.10 13.82 39.21
N ASP A 59 5.84 14.21 38.16
CA ASP A 59 6.93 15.19 38.29
C ASP A 59 7.27 15.84 36.93
N GLU A 60 7.66 17.10 37.03
CA GLU A 60 7.72 18.14 36.02
C GLU A 60 8.97 18.10 35.15
N THR A 61 8.83 18.52 33.89
CA THR A 61 9.57 19.63 33.23
C THR A 61 9.59 19.41 31.72
N GLN A 62 8.57 19.93 31.01
CA GLN A 62 8.60 20.13 29.56
C GLN A 62 8.27 21.59 29.21
N PRO A 63 8.94 22.18 28.20
CA PRO A 63 8.74 23.58 27.82
C PRO A 63 7.33 23.82 27.26
N SER A 64 6.84 25.04 27.44
CA SER A 64 5.43 25.42 27.30
C SER A 64 4.80 25.04 25.94
N TYR A 65 3.68 24.32 26.02
CA TYR A 65 2.78 23.87 24.95
C TYR A 65 2.30 24.99 23.98
N GLN A 66 2.50 26.26 24.34
CA GLN A 66 2.00 27.41 23.58
C GLN A 66 2.90 27.82 22.39
N GLU A 67 4.19 27.49 22.39
CA GLU A 67 5.09 27.84 21.27
C GLU A 67 5.06 26.81 20.12
N VAL A 68 4.87 25.52 20.43
CA VAL A 68 4.71 24.47 19.42
C VAL A 68 3.35 24.57 18.72
N SER A 69 2.29 24.93 19.47
CA SER A 69 0.93 25.13 18.93
C SER A 69 0.84 26.26 17.90
N LYS A 70 1.57 27.37 18.09
CA LYS A 70 1.53 28.48 17.12
C LYS A 70 2.12 28.15 15.75
N ARG A 71 3.03 27.17 15.66
CA ARG A 71 3.64 26.76 14.38
C ARG A 71 2.84 25.66 13.67
N SER A 72 2.11 24.81 14.40
CA SER A 72 1.20 23.81 13.82
C SER A 72 -0.14 24.39 13.39
N ASN A 73 -0.59 25.46 14.05
CA ASN A 73 -1.87 26.11 13.72
C ASN A 73 -1.88 26.80 12.35
N ASN A 74 -0.73 27.16 11.78
CA ASN A 74 -0.67 27.73 10.43
C ASN A 74 -0.94 26.68 9.33
N TRP A 75 -0.56 25.42 9.55
CA TRP A 75 -0.79 24.33 8.58
C TRP A 75 -2.24 23.82 8.62
N LEU A 76 -2.83 23.72 9.81
CA LEU A 76 -4.24 23.33 9.98
C LEU A 76 -5.22 24.38 9.44
N GLN A 77 -4.84 25.65 9.42
CA GLN A 77 -5.69 26.71 8.86
C GLN A 77 -5.74 26.70 7.32
N MET A 78 -4.72 26.15 6.65
CA MET A 78 -4.72 25.97 5.18
C MET A 78 -5.59 24.80 4.72
N LEU A 79 -5.91 23.83 5.59
CA LEU A 79 -6.67 22.63 5.22
C LEU A 79 -8.19 22.73 5.49
N ARG A 80 -8.64 23.72 6.28
CA ARG A 80 -10.06 23.92 6.64
C ARG A 80 -10.82 24.94 5.79
N HIS A 81 -10.14 25.63 4.89
CA HIS A 81 -10.80 26.48 3.90
C HIS A 81 -10.70 25.80 2.56
N GLY A 82 -11.87 25.54 1.94
CA GLY A 82 -11.95 25.27 0.52
C GLY A 82 -11.08 26.28 -0.21
N TYR A 83 -10.19 25.76 -1.03
CA TYR A 83 -9.19 26.42 -1.85
C TYR A 83 -9.82 27.53 -2.71
N GLU A 84 -10.01 28.71 -2.13
CA GLU A 84 -10.30 29.94 -2.83
C GLU A 84 -9.39 31.03 -2.26
N SER A 85 -8.09 30.96 -2.57
CA SER A 85 -7.14 32.02 -2.24
C SER A 85 -6.22 32.38 -3.41
N ASN A 86 -6.71 33.11 -4.41
CA ASN A 86 -5.87 33.86 -5.37
C ASN A 86 -4.65 33.09 -5.93
N GLU A 87 -4.86 31.81 -6.27
CA GLU A 87 -3.76 30.84 -6.32
C GLU A 87 -3.15 30.69 -7.71
N GLN A 88 -1.82 30.74 -7.74
CA GLN A 88 -1.01 30.35 -8.88
C GLN A 88 -1.37 28.91 -9.25
N LYS A 89 -2.14 28.74 -10.34
CA LYS A 89 -2.59 27.43 -10.81
C LYS A 89 -1.37 26.55 -11.12
N CYS A 90 -1.12 25.56 -10.28
CA CYS A 90 -0.16 24.52 -10.57
C CYS A 90 -0.57 23.78 -11.85
N PRO A 91 0.34 23.60 -12.82
CA PRO A 91 0.02 22.88 -14.04
C PRO A 91 -0.21 21.40 -13.73
N ASP A 92 -1.12 20.79 -14.47
CA ASP A 92 -1.25 19.33 -14.51
C ASP A 92 0.09 18.69 -14.90
N TYR A 93 0.58 17.73 -14.10
CA TYR A 93 1.94 17.22 -14.26
C TYR A 93 2.13 16.44 -15.57
N LEU A 94 1.10 15.78 -16.09
CA LEU A 94 1.16 15.11 -17.40
C LEU A 94 1.37 16.11 -18.53
N THR A 95 0.66 17.22 -18.46
CA THR A 95 0.84 18.33 -19.39
C THR A 95 2.23 18.96 -19.21
N TYR A 96 2.66 19.19 -17.96
CA TYR A 96 3.97 19.77 -17.65
C TYR A 96 5.13 18.89 -18.19
N SER A 97 5.11 17.60 -17.90
CA SER A 97 6.19 16.65 -18.26
C SER A 97 6.30 16.38 -19.77
N SER A 98 5.31 16.79 -20.57
CA SER A 98 5.34 16.68 -22.03
C SER A 98 6.37 17.61 -22.71
N SER A 99 6.92 18.58 -21.98
CA SER A 99 7.86 19.57 -22.48
C SER A 99 9.15 19.60 -21.68
N ALA A 100 10.27 19.88 -22.33
CA ALA A 100 11.56 19.99 -21.68
C ALA A 100 11.74 21.35 -20.99
N HIS A 101 12.05 21.36 -19.69
CA HIS A 101 12.22 22.59 -18.92
C HIS A 101 13.68 22.86 -18.53
N PRO A 102 14.12 24.13 -18.60
CA PRO A 102 15.39 24.54 -18.00
C PRO A 102 15.29 24.55 -16.45
N PRO A 103 16.42 24.47 -15.73
CA PRO A 103 17.78 24.38 -16.25
C PRO A 103 18.16 22.95 -16.69
N TYR A 104 18.70 22.84 -17.90
CA TYR A 104 19.25 21.58 -18.42
C TYR A 104 20.52 21.19 -17.64
N SER A 105 20.76 19.88 -17.50
CA SER A 105 22.01 19.36 -16.95
C SER A 105 23.22 19.80 -17.79
N LYS A 106 24.40 19.76 -17.17
CA LYS A 106 25.68 20.16 -17.78
C LYS A 106 26.35 19.04 -18.59
N GLY A 107 25.78 17.84 -18.59
CA GLY A 107 26.31 16.69 -19.32
C GLY A 107 26.00 16.78 -20.82
N SER A 108 26.52 15.81 -21.57
CA SER A 108 26.41 15.80 -23.03
C SER A 108 24.97 15.66 -23.53
N LEU A 109 24.10 15.00 -22.77
CA LEU A 109 22.70 14.78 -23.13
C LEU A 109 21.82 15.98 -22.80
N ARG A 110 22.29 16.91 -21.95
CA ARG A 110 21.55 18.11 -21.53
C ARG A 110 20.12 17.79 -21.11
N LEU A 111 19.97 16.84 -20.20
CA LEU A 111 18.66 16.41 -19.70
C LEU A 111 17.90 17.54 -18.99
N PRO A 112 16.57 17.66 -19.23
CA PRO A 112 15.74 18.72 -18.67
C PRO A 112 15.48 18.54 -17.17
N TYR A 113 15.18 19.65 -16.49
CA TYR A 113 14.60 19.63 -15.14
C TYR A 113 13.12 19.26 -15.25
N MET A 114 12.67 18.23 -14.53
CA MET A 114 11.30 17.71 -14.68
C MET A 114 10.52 17.65 -13.37
N ARG A 115 11.06 18.20 -12.28
CA ARG A 115 10.27 18.32 -11.04
C ARG A 115 9.33 19.53 -11.14
N PRO A 116 8.12 19.47 -10.56
CA PRO A 116 7.30 20.66 -10.36
C PRO A 116 8.05 21.74 -9.57
N THR A 117 7.59 22.99 -9.70
CA THR A 117 7.99 24.06 -8.78
C THR A 117 7.66 23.65 -7.34
N GLU A 118 8.44 24.14 -6.37
CA GLU A 118 8.31 23.74 -4.96
C GLU A 118 6.87 23.83 -4.44
N ASP A 119 6.18 24.93 -4.75
CA ASP A 119 4.78 25.17 -4.34
C ASP A 119 3.76 24.22 -5.00
N CYS A 120 4.16 23.52 -6.06
CA CYS A 120 3.31 22.60 -6.82
C CYS A 120 3.63 21.12 -6.57
N ARG A 121 4.51 20.82 -5.61
CA ARG A 121 4.80 19.44 -5.21
C ARG A 121 3.70 18.94 -4.28
N THR A 122 3.23 17.72 -4.53
CA THR A 122 2.10 17.15 -3.77
C THR A 122 2.43 16.78 -2.33
N PHE A 123 3.71 16.53 -2.03
CA PHE A 123 4.21 16.26 -0.70
C PHE A 123 5.68 16.68 -0.60
N ASN A 124 6.07 17.27 0.53
CA ASN A 124 7.43 17.73 0.78
C ASN A 124 8.06 17.02 1.98
N SER A 125 9.32 16.64 1.84
CA SER A 125 10.11 15.99 2.89
C SER A 125 11.53 16.56 2.93
N ASP A 126 11.88 17.20 4.05
CA ASP A 126 13.18 17.84 4.24
C ASP A 126 14.34 16.83 4.17
N ILE A 127 14.13 15.61 4.64
CA ILE A 127 15.17 14.56 4.58
C ILE A 127 15.38 14.10 3.14
N ILE A 128 14.32 14.03 2.34
CA ILE A 128 14.41 13.65 0.93
C ILE A 128 15.12 14.75 0.12
N GLU A 129 14.83 16.03 0.34
CA GLU A 129 15.57 17.12 -0.31
C GLU A 129 17.06 17.12 0.05
N LYS A 130 17.41 16.78 1.30
CA LYS A 130 18.81 16.61 1.72
C LYS A 130 19.47 15.44 1.00
N VAL A 131 18.79 14.30 0.87
CA VAL A 131 19.29 13.14 0.13
C VAL A 131 19.52 13.49 -1.33
N ILE A 132 18.57 14.19 -1.97
CA ILE A 132 18.70 14.67 -3.34
C ILE A 132 19.94 15.53 -3.50
N LYS A 133 20.09 16.55 -2.66
CA LYS A 133 21.23 17.46 -2.69
C LYS A 133 22.58 16.76 -2.48
N GLU A 134 22.64 15.77 -1.60
CA GLU A 134 23.89 15.05 -1.32
C GLU A 134 24.22 14.02 -2.41
N MET A 135 23.21 13.34 -2.97
CA MET A 135 23.39 12.38 -4.05
C MET A 135 23.78 13.07 -5.36
N THR A 136 23.12 14.16 -5.73
CA THR A 136 23.45 14.90 -6.97
C THR A 136 24.86 15.50 -6.96
N LYS A 137 25.42 15.79 -5.78
CA LYS A 137 26.83 16.19 -5.64
C LYS A 137 27.82 15.03 -5.80
N ARG A 138 27.40 13.80 -5.48
CA ARG A 138 28.27 12.61 -5.48
C ARG A 138 28.28 11.88 -6.82
N ILE A 139 27.18 11.96 -7.56
CA ILE A 139 27.10 11.38 -8.91
C ILE A 139 27.93 12.25 -9.85
N GLU A 140 28.99 11.66 -10.40
CA GLU A 140 29.97 12.36 -11.24
C GLU A 140 29.35 12.82 -12.58
N ASP A 141 28.54 11.96 -13.20
CA ASP A 141 27.85 12.29 -14.45
C ASP A 141 26.68 13.24 -14.19
N PRO A 142 26.69 14.48 -14.73
CA PRO A 142 25.63 15.46 -14.50
C PRO A 142 24.27 15.06 -15.09
N ASP A 143 24.25 14.24 -16.14
CA ASP A 143 23.01 13.73 -16.74
C ASP A 143 22.41 12.65 -15.85
N ILE A 144 23.21 11.74 -15.30
CA ILE A 144 22.73 10.76 -14.31
C ILE A 144 22.29 11.43 -13.01
N ALA A 145 23.00 12.46 -12.55
CA ALA A 145 22.59 13.25 -11.39
C ALA A 145 21.22 13.91 -11.64
N ARG A 146 20.98 14.43 -12.86
CA ARG A 146 19.68 14.99 -13.26
C ARG A 146 18.57 13.94 -13.30
N LEU A 147 18.85 12.73 -13.80
CA LEU A 147 17.88 11.63 -13.76
C LEU A 147 17.51 11.27 -12.33
N PHE A 148 18.50 11.14 -11.44
CA PHE A 148 18.25 10.89 -10.02
C PHE A 148 17.39 11.99 -9.40
N GLU A 149 17.74 13.27 -9.65
CA GLU A 149 16.98 14.43 -9.15
C GLU A 149 15.54 14.44 -9.64
N ASN A 150 15.28 14.08 -10.89
CA ASN A 150 13.92 14.04 -11.45
C ASN A 150 13.12 12.82 -10.96
N CYS A 151 13.74 11.65 -10.87
CA CYS A 151 13.03 10.39 -10.63
C CYS A 151 12.85 10.07 -9.14
N PHE A 152 13.86 10.31 -8.31
CA PHE A 152 13.82 9.89 -6.91
C PHE A 152 12.67 10.52 -6.11
N PRO A 153 12.34 11.82 -6.23
CA PRO A 153 11.19 12.41 -5.53
C PRO A 153 9.87 12.33 -6.30
N ASN A 154 9.82 11.75 -7.50
CA ASN A 154 8.67 11.91 -8.40
C ASN A 154 7.33 11.49 -7.78
N THR A 155 7.31 10.41 -6.99
CA THR A 155 6.13 10.01 -6.21
C THR A 155 5.66 11.13 -5.27
N LEU A 156 6.56 11.65 -4.43
CA LEU A 156 6.21 12.71 -3.48
C LEU A 156 5.83 14.01 -4.18
N ASP A 157 6.53 14.33 -5.27
CA ASP A 157 6.30 15.55 -6.04
C ASP A 157 4.96 15.53 -6.77
N THR A 158 4.45 14.37 -7.21
CA THR A 158 3.39 14.33 -8.23
C THR A 158 2.24 13.34 -7.99
N THR A 159 2.41 12.32 -7.14
CA THR A 159 1.44 11.21 -7.07
C THR A 159 0.68 11.11 -5.75
N ILE A 160 0.99 11.97 -4.77
CA ILE A 160 0.24 12.05 -3.51
C ILE A 160 -0.98 12.95 -3.71
N LEU A 161 -2.04 12.45 -4.36
CA LEU A 161 -3.20 13.31 -4.69
C LEU A 161 -4.04 13.69 -3.48
N TRP A 162 -3.99 12.89 -2.41
CA TRP A 162 -4.69 13.21 -1.17
C TRP A 162 -3.99 12.59 0.02
N HIS A 163 -3.77 13.40 1.05
CA HIS A 163 -3.22 12.96 2.32
C HIS A 163 -4.01 13.63 3.44
N ASN A 164 -4.76 12.83 4.17
CA ASN A 164 -5.59 13.27 5.27
C ASN A 164 -4.88 13.03 6.59
N LEU A 165 -4.75 14.10 7.40
CA LEU A 165 -4.15 14.07 8.72
C LEU A 165 -5.18 14.03 9.87
N ASP A 166 -6.46 14.12 9.56
CA ASP A 166 -7.55 14.15 10.53
C ASP A 166 -7.75 12.75 11.14
N ILE A 167 -7.39 12.65 12.41
CA ILE A 167 -7.49 11.44 13.25
C ILE A 167 -8.97 11.11 13.60
N GLU A 168 -9.90 12.03 13.36
CA GLU A 168 -11.28 11.97 13.86
C GLU A 168 -12.30 11.36 12.88
N ILE A 169 -11.94 11.09 11.62
CA ILE A 169 -12.93 10.71 10.60
C ILE A 169 -13.48 9.28 10.79
N ASP A 170 -12.72 8.38 11.40
CA ASP A 170 -13.14 6.98 11.57
C ASP A 170 -12.79 6.36 12.94
N ASN A 171 -12.26 7.12 13.91
CA ASN A 171 -11.84 6.68 15.27
C ASN A 171 -10.89 5.46 15.37
N GLU A 172 -10.62 4.75 14.27
CA GLU A 172 -9.85 3.50 14.24
C GLU A 172 -8.58 3.61 13.38
N ASP A 173 -8.58 4.43 12.32
CA ASP A 173 -7.45 4.58 11.41
C ASP A 173 -6.97 6.04 11.37
N GLN A 174 -5.82 6.30 11.99
CA GLN A 174 -5.17 7.61 11.90
C GLN A 174 -4.53 7.77 10.54
N TYR A 175 -4.85 8.86 9.85
CA TYR A 175 -4.30 9.24 8.55
C TYR A 175 -4.70 8.32 7.39
N LYS A 176 -4.88 8.91 6.22
CA LYS A 176 -5.09 8.17 4.97
C LYS A 176 -4.35 8.86 3.84
N THR A 177 -3.68 8.08 3.00
CA THR A 177 -2.89 8.60 1.89
C THR A 177 -3.27 7.86 0.62
N PHE A 178 -3.74 8.60 -0.38
CA PHE A 178 -4.07 8.08 -1.69
C PHE A 178 -2.92 8.37 -2.66
N VAL A 179 -2.29 7.30 -3.14
CA VAL A 179 -1.10 7.36 -4.01
C VAL A 179 -1.45 6.81 -5.37
N VAL A 180 -1.39 7.66 -6.39
CA VAL A 180 -1.74 7.25 -7.76
C VAL A 180 -0.53 6.75 -8.54
N THR A 181 -0.77 6.01 -9.62
CA THR A 181 0.29 5.52 -10.51
C THR A 181 1.01 6.65 -11.25
N GLY A 182 0.33 7.78 -11.45
CA GLY A 182 0.83 8.99 -12.10
C GLY A 182 -0.21 9.55 -13.05
N ASP A 183 -0.31 8.99 -14.25
CA ASP A 183 -1.19 9.45 -15.31
C ASP A 183 -2.67 9.04 -15.15
N ILE A 184 -2.92 8.03 -14.33
CA ILE A 184 -4.25 7.54 -14.00
C ILE A 184 -4.57 7.91 -12.55
N HIS A 185 -5.71 8.55 -12.31
CA HIS A 185 -6.14 8.92 -10.95
C HIS A 185 -6.79 7.73 -10.21
N ALA A 186 -6.02 6.65 -10.09
CA ALA A 186 -6.39 5.46 -9.35
C ALA A 186 -5.15 4.88 -8.66
N GLU A 187 -5.38 4.18 -7.56
CA GLU A 187 -4.32 3.57 -6.77
C GLU A 187 -4.29 2.07 -7.05
N TRP A 188 -3.20 1.60 -7.65
CA TRP A 188 -2.85 0.18 -7.67
C TRP A 188 -2.09 -0.16 -6.38
N LEU A 189 -2.52 -1.21 -5.66
CA LEU A 189 -1.86 -1.63 -4.41
C LEU A 189 -0.38 -1.96 -4.64
N ARG A 190 -0.06 -2.55 -5.80
CA ARG A 190 1.31 -2.85 -6.23
C ARG A 190 2.13 -1.58 -6.37
N ASP A 191 1.63 -0.66 -7.19
CA ASP A 191 2.35 0.53 -7.62
C ASP A 191 2.61 1.45 -6.43
N SER A 192 1.59 1.75 -5.63
CA SER A 192 1.74 2.64 -4.47
C SER A 192 2.70 2.06 -3.42
N ALA A 193 2.68 0.74 -3.18
CA ALA A 193 3.65 0.10 -2.30
C ALA A 193 5.09 0.25 -2.81
N ARG A 194 5.32 0.08 -4.12
CA ARG A 194 6.66 0.18 -4.71
C ARG A 194 7.14 1.62 -4.84
N GLN A 195 6.25 2.54 -5.19
CA GLN A 195 6.49 3.98 -5.20
C GLN A 195 6.97 4.48 -3.83
N LEU A 196 6.44 3.93 -2.72
CA LEU A 196 6.81 4.32 -1.36
C LEU A 196 8.04 3.58 -0.79
N SER A 197 8.37 2.40 -1.31
CA SER A 197 9.45 1.54 -0.76
C SER A 197 10.81 2.23 -0.64
N VAL A 198 11.14 3.14 -1.56
CA VAL A 198 12.42 3.88 -1.57
C VAL A 198 12.51 4.93 -0.46
N TYR A 199 11.37 5.33 0.12
CA TYR A 199 11.30 6.32 1.19
C TYR A 199 11.23 5.70 2.59
N GLN A 200 10.86 4.42 2.70
CA GLN A 200 10.75 3.68 3.97
C GLN A 200 11.99 3.85 4.88
N PRO A 201 13.25 3.77 4.39
CA PRO A 201 14.43 3.93 5.25
C PRO A 201 14.56 5.30 5.92
N PHE A 202 13.87 6.32 5.40
CA PHE A 202 13.91 7.69 5.91
C PHE A 202 12.75 8.00 6.86
N ALA A 203 11.71 7.16 6.90
CA ALA A 203 10.48 7.41 7.66
C ALA A 203 10.75 7.64 9.17
N LYS A 204 11.68 6.90 9.79
CA LYS A 204 12.05 7.11 11.21
C LYS A 204 12.72 8.46 11.51
N HIS A 205 13.07 9.23 10.48
CA HIS A 205 13.75 10.51 10.57
C HIS A 205 12.90 11.69 10.10
N ASP A 206 11.67 11.42 9.64
CA ASP A 206 10.73 12.40 9.14
C ASP A 206 9.31 11.97 9.51
N GLU A 207 8.75 12.62 10.53
CA GLU A 207 7.41 12.30 11.05
C GLU A 207 6.30 12.48 10.02
N ASN A 208 6.42 13.45 9.10
CA ASN A 208 5.41 13.63 8.06
C ASN A 208 5.48 12.48 7.06
N LEU A 209 6.69 12.09 6.65
CA LEU A 209 6.88 10.93 5.77
C LEU A 209 6.41 9.62 6.43
N LYS A 210 6.66 9.47 7.73
CA LYS A 210 6.14 8.34 8.51
C LYS A 210 4.61 8.29 8.51
N LYS A 211 3.93 9.42 8.73
CA LYS A 211 2.47 9.53 8.69
C LYS A 211 1.92 9.31 7.28
N LEU A 212 2.61 9.77 6.25
CA LEU A 212 2.27 9.54 4.85
C LEU A 212 2.19 8.03 4.55
N ILE A 213 3.25 7.28 4.91
CA ILE A 213 3.33 5.84 4.65
C ILE A 213 2.32 5.07 5.51
N LEU A 214 2.16 5.44 6.79
CA LEU A 214 1.12 4.88 7.64
C LEU A 214 -0.28 5.08 7.04
N GLY A 215 -0.56 6.29 6.54
CA GLY A 215 -1.83 6.59 5.87
C GLY A 215 -2.04 5.78 4.60
N ALA A 216 -0.97 5.42 3.86
CA ALA A 216 -1.08 4.55 2.70
C ALA A 216 -1.45 3.13 3.12
N ILE A 217 -0.83 2.59 4.18
CA ILE A 217 -1.18 1.27 4.73
C ILE A 217 -2.66 1.24 5.19
N ASN A 218 -3.10 2.26 5.92
CA ASN A 218 -4.47 2.33 6.44
C ASN A 218 -5.51 2.45 5.33
N LEU A 219 -5.19 3.21 4.27
CA LEU A 219 -6.07 3.30 3.11
C LEU A 219 -6.13 1.96 2.34
N GLN A 220 -4.99 1.31 2.09
CA GLN A 220 -4.96 0.00 1.45
C GLN A 220 -5.69 -1.08 2.25
N ALA A 221 -5.61 -1.05 3.59
CA ALA A 221 -6.41 -1.93 4.43
C ALA A 221 -7.92 -1.70 4.21
N SER A 222 -8.35 -0.43 4.13
CA SER A 222 -9.75 -0.09 3.81
C SER A 222 -10.21 -0.57 2.44
N TYR A 223 -9.31 -0.63 1.47
CA TYR A 223 -9.60 -1.16 0.14
C TYR A 223 -9.72 -2.69 0.13
N ILE A 224 -8.77 -3.38 0.76
CA ILE A 224 -8.71 -4.84 0.83
C ILE A 224 -9.91 -5.39 1.61
N SER A 225 -10.31 -4.76 2.72
CA SER A 225 -11.46 -5.20 3.51
C SER A 225 -12.79 -5.14 2.74
N LYS A 226 -12.88 -4.28 1.73
CA LYS A 226 -14.06 -4.16 0.86
C LYS A 226 -13.99 -5.07 -0.37
N ALA A 227 -12.81 -5.19 -0.97
CA ALA A 227 -12.66 -5.81 -2.28
C ALA A 227 -11.28 -6.50 -2.44
N PRO A 228 -11.06 -7.63 -1.75
CA PRO A 228 -9.74 -8.28 -1.64
C PRO A 228 -9.28 -8.98 -2.93
N TYR A 229 -10.10 -9.02 -3.97
CA TYR A 229 -9.72 -9.54 -5.29
C TYR A 229 -9.31 -8.44 -6.27
N CYS A 230 -9.48 -7.16 -5.93
CA CYS A 230 -9.28 -6.07 -6.88
C CYS A 230 -7.86 -5.48 -6.78
N ASN A 231 -7.28 -5.14 -7.92
CA ASN A 231 -5.93 -4.58 -8.04
C ASN A 231 -5.89 -3.05 -7.86
N ALA A 232 -6.95 -2.35 -8.29
CA ALA A 232 -6.95 -0.88 -8.37
C ALA A 232 -8.19 -0.21 -7.77
N PHE A 233 -7.98 0.95 -7.14
CA PHE A 233 -9.00 1.61 -6.33
C PHE A 233 -9.21 3.08 -6.71
N GLN A 234 -10.45 3.53 -6.53
CA GLN A 234 -10.88 4.90 -6.75
C GLN A 234 -10.39 5.81 -5.61
N PRO A 235 -10.28 7.13 -5.87
CA PRO A 235 -10.04 8.10 -4.82
C PRO A 235 -11.04 7.97 -3.66
N PRO A 236 -10.59 8.10 -2.40
CA PRO A 236 -11.46 7.97 -1.24
C PRO A 236 -12.65 8.93 -1.29
N LEU A 237 -13.80 8.49 -0.78
CA LEU A 237 -14.96 9.36 -0.58
C LEU A 237 -14.55 10.55 0.32
N GLY A 238 -14.99 11.76 -0.04
CA GLY A 238 -14.63 12.98 0.66
C GLY A 238 -13.26 13.58 0.31
N SER A 239 -12.47 12.94 -0.57
CA SER A 239 -11.20 13.51 -1.05
C SER A 239 -11.35 14.68 -2.03
N ASN A 240 -12.55 14.89 -2.58
CA ASN A 240 -12.85 15.84 -3.66
C ASN A 240 -12.01 15.64 -4.94
N ILE A 241 -11.28 14.52 -5.06
CA ILE A 241 -10.57 14.17 -6.30
C ILE A 241 -11.58 13.71 -7.34
N ARG A 242 -11.48 14.27 -8.55
CA ARG A 242 -12.29 13.84 -9.69
C ARG A 242 -11.88 12.43 -10.12
N ARG A 243 -12.83 11.49 -10.03
CA ARG A 243 -12.69 10.13 -10.58
C ARG A 243 -12.51 10.16 -12.09
N LYS A 244 -11.65 9.28 -12.59
CA LYS A 244 -11.51 9.01 -14.03
C LYS A 244 -12.45 7.86 -14.41
N PRO A 245 -12.89 7.78 -15.68
CA PRO A 245 -13.65 6.62 -16.16
C PRO A 245 -12.86 5.32 -15.91
N SER A 246 -13.56 4.30 -15.45
CA SER A 246 -13.08 2.93 -15.31
C SER A 246 -13.95 2.00 -16.15
N ALA A 247 -13.39 0.84 -16.54
CA ALA A 247 -14.21 -0.23 -17.09
C ALA A 247 -15.02 -0.87 -15.96
N ILE A 248 -16.31 -1.13 -16.20
CA ILE A 248 -17.14 -1.92 -15.30
C ILE A 248 -17.18 -3.34 -15.87
N ASP A 249 -16.37 -4.21 -15.26
CA ASP A 249 -16.22 -5.59 -15.69
C ASP A 249 -17.29 -6.49 -15.08
N GLU A 250 -17.57 -7.63 -15.72
CA GLU A 250 -18.39 -8.69 -15.15
C GLU A 250 -17.52 -9.52 -14.19
N VAL A 251 -17.62 -9.22 -12.89
CA VAL A 251 -16.80 -9.82 -11.83
C VAL A 251 -17.68 -10.48 -10.78
N PHE A 252 -17.28 -11.68 -10.35
CA PHE A 252 -17.83 -12.33 -9.16
C PHE A 252 -16.72 -12.51 -8.12
N PRO A 253 -16.94 -12.15 -6.84
CA PRO A 253 -18.07 -11.34 -6.36
C PRO A 253 -18.04 -9.93 -6.99
N SER A 254 -19.22 -9.32 -7.17
CA SER A 254 -19.28 -7.95 -7.68
C SER A 254 -18.65 -7.00 -6.67
N PRO A 255 -17.63 -6.21 -7.05
CA PRO A 255 -17.02 -5.25 -6.14
C PRO A 255 -17.92 -4.01 -5.96
N PRO A 256 -17.74 -3.24 -4.88
CA PRO A 256 -18.28 -1.89 -4.77
C PRO A 256 -17.52 -0.97 -5.74
N TRP A 257 -18.04 -0.80 -6.95
CA TRP A 257 -17.42 0.02 -8.01
C TRP A 257 -17.24 1.51 -7.66
N ASP A 258 -17.87 1.98 -6.58
CA ASP A 258 -17.58 3.30 -6.03
C ASP A 258 -16.20 3.38 -5.36
N ASP A 259 -15.68 2.28 -4.86
CA ASP A 259 -14.35 2.18 -4.24
C ASP A 259 -13.32 1.57 -5.21
N VAL A 260 -13.77 0.80 -6.21
CA VAL A 260 -12.89 0.00 -7.09
C VAL A 260 -12.75 0.65 -8.47
N PHE A 261 -11.51 0.79 -8.94
CA PHE A 261 -11.19 1.27 -10.28
C PHE A 261 -11.06 0.10 -11.27
N GLU A 262 -10.42 -0.99 -10.86
CA GLU A 262 -10.30 -2.21 -11.65
C GLU A 262 -10.27 -3.40 -10.69
N CYS A 263 -10.89 -4.52 -11.08
CA CYS A 263 -10.95 -5.72 -10.24
C CYS A 263 -10.31 -6.96 -10.86
N LYS A 264 -9.08 -6.79 -11.37
CA LYS A 264 -8.25 -7.92 -11.81
C LYS A 264 -7.58 -8.57 -10.60
N TYR A 265 -7.82 -9.86 -10.38
CA TYR A 265 -7.18 -10.57 -9.29
C TYR A 265 -5.72 -10.88 -9.57
N GLU A 266 -4.87 -10.19 -8.84
CA GLU A 266 -3.42 -10.26 -8.88
C GLU A 266 -2.90 -10.63 -7.49
N LEU A 267 -2.26 -11.79 -7.40
CA LEU A 267 -1.69 -12.27 -6.14
C LEU A 267 -0.67 -11.27 -5.57
N ASP A 268 0.03 -10.53 -6.43
CA ASP A 268 1.02 -9.53 -6.02
C ASP A 268 0.41 -8.27 -5.41
N SER A 269 -0.86 -7.92 -5.69
CA SER A 269 -1.52 -6.79 -5.04
C SER A 269 -1.60 -7.01 -3.53
N LEU A 270 -2.01 -8.21 -3.12
CA LEU A 270 -2.08 -8.60 -1.70
C LEU A 270 -0.68 -8.71 -1.08
N ALA A 271 0.29 -9.26 -1.81
CA ALA A 271 1.66 -9.33 -1.34
C ALA A 271 2.31 -7.95 -1.18
N SER A 272 1.92 -6.98 -2.02
CA SER A 272 2.43 -5.61 -1.98
C SER A 272 1.96 -4.85 -0.74
N PHE A 273 0.69 -4.99 -0.36
CA PHE A 273 0.17 -4.48 0.91
C PHE A 273 0.95 -5.04 2.12
N LEU A 274 1.13 -6.37 2.18
CA LEU A 274 1.88 -6.99 3.27
C LEU A 274 3.36 -6.54 3.28
N THR A 275 3.94 -6.34 2.10
CA THR A 275 5.31 -5.82 1.97
C THR A 275 5.40 -4.39 2.50
N LEU A 276 4.45 -3.52 2.13
CA LEU A 276 4.38 -2.14 2.58
C LEU A 276 4.30 -2.05 4.11
N SER A 277 3.42 -2.86 4.73
CA SER A 277 3.29 -2.93 6.19
C SER A 277 4.55 -3.45 6.88
N ASN A 278 5.15 -4.52 6.36
CA ASN A 278 6.37 -5.09 6.95
C ASN A 278 7.56 -4.12 6.83
N GLU A 279 7.78 -3.53 5.67
CA GLU A 279 8.85 -2.55 5.46
C GLU A 279 8.67 -1.32 6.36
N TYR A 280 7.42 -0.89 6.59
CA TYR A 280 7.12 0.19 7.53
C TYR A 280 7.57 -0.16 8.95
N PHE A 281 7.15 -1.33 9.46
CA PHE A 281 7.56 -1.79 10.79
C PHE A 281 9.08 -1.93 10.90
N GLU A 282 9.74 -2.55 9.91
CA GLU A 282 11.18 -2.75 9.93
C GLU A 282 11.95 -1.42 9.99
N ASN A 283 11.49 -0.39 9.28
CA ASN A 283 12.19 0.88 9.21
C ASN A 283 11.83 1.85 10.35
N THR A 284 10.62 1.77 10.92
CA THR A 284 10.12 2.72 11.92
C THR A 284 10.03 2.15 13.34
N GLN A 285 9.95 0.81 13.47
CA GLN A 285 9.59 0.11 14.71
C GLN A 285 8.22 0.54 15.28
N ASP A 286 7.34 1.02 14.41
CA ASP A 286 5.99 1.45 14.74
C ASP A 286 4.97 0.41 14.24
N ASP A 287 4.19 -0.14 15.15
CA ASP A 287 3.13 -1.13 14.90
C ASP A 287 1.72 -0.54 14.94
N THR A 288 1.58 0.79 14.97
CA THR A 288 0.26 1.48 14.96
C THR A 288 -0.56 1.21 13.70
N PHE A 289 0.05 0.71 12.64
CA PHE A 289 -0.66 0.24 11.45
C PHE A 289 -1.47 -1.04 11.69
N VAL A 290 -1.19 -1.79 12.77
CA VAL A 290 -1.94 -3.00 13.15
C VAL A 290 -3.26 -2.60 13.82
N SER A 291 -4.12 -1.93 13.06
CA SER A 291 -5.48 -1.59 13.48
C SER A 291 -6.42 -2.80 13.34
N THR A 292 -7.62 -2.71 13.89
CA THR A 292 -8.70 -3.70 13.66
C THR A 292 -8.91 -3.93 12.17
N ARG A 293 -8.91 -2.84 11.38
CA ARG A 293 -9.09 -2.91 9.92
C ARG A 293 -7.95 -3.63 9.21
N TRP A 294 -6.72 -3.44 9.66
CA TRP A 294 -5.57 -4.18 9.12
C TRP A 294 -5.69 -5.67 9.39
N ILE A 295 -6.14 -6.05 10.60
CA ILE A 295 -6.38 -7.45 10.97
C ILE A 295 -7.50 -8.05 10.12
N ASP A 296 -8.63 -7.36 9.97
CA ASP A 296 -9.73 -7.80 9.10
C ASP A 296 -9.24 -8.01 7.67
N SER A 297 -8.44 -7.07 7.15
CA SER A 297 -7.84 -7.16 5.82
C SER A 297 -6.95 -8.40 5.67
N LEU A 298 -6.15 -8.71 6.70
CA LEU A 298 -5.34 -9.93 6.72
C LEU A 298 -6.19 -11.19 6.68
N GLU A 299 -7.32 -11.23 7.39
CA GLU A 299 -8.25 -12.37 7.35
C GLU A 299 -8.88 -12.55 5.95
N TYR A 300 -9.26 -11.45 5.29
CA TYR A 300 -9.73 -11.48 3.90
C TYR A 300 -8.64 -11.99 2.95
N ILE A 301 -7.39 -11.54 3.11
CA ILE A 301 -6.26 -12.04 2.33
C ILE A 301 -6.13 -13.55 2.51
N LEU A 302 -6.05 -14.04 3.75
CA LEU A 302 -5.90 -15.47 4.04
C LEU A 302 -7.06 -16.30 3.45
N THR A 303 -8.27 -15.74 3.47
CA THR A 303 -9.45 -16.35 2.83
C THR A 303 -9.28 -16.45 1.32
N VAL A 304 -8.83 -15.39 0.66
CA VAL A 304 -8.51 -15.39 -0.78
C VAL A 304 -7.43 -16.41 -1.09
N LEU A 305 -6.30 -16.40 -0.37
CA LEU A 305 -5.19 -17.35 -0.61
C LEU A 305 -5.66 -18.80 -0.46
N LYS A 306 -6.50 -19.10 0.53
CA LYS A 306 -7.07 -20.43 0.74
C LYS A 306 -7.98 -20.83 -0.43
N ARG A 307 -8.90 -19.95 -0.84
CA ARG A 307 -9.81 -20.19 -1.98
C ARG A 307 -9.03 -20.44 -3.26
N GLU A 308 -8.05 -19.59 -3.53
CA GLU A 308 -7.26 -19.60 -4.77
C GLU A 308 -6.14 -20.66 -4.76
N SER A 309 -5.95 -21.37 -3.65
CA SER A 309 -5.18 -22.63 -3.59
C SER A 309 -5.98 -23.87 -4.01
N SER A 310 -7.30 -23.73 -4.21
CA SER A 310 -8.17 -24.85 -4.57
C SER A 310 -8.01 -25.24 -6.04
N PRO A 311 -8.02 -26.55 -6.36
CA PRO A 311 -7.99 -27.02 -7.75
C PRO A 311 -9.29 -26.70 -8.48
N THR A 312 -9.29 -26.83 -9.81
CA THR A 312 -10.53 -26.67 -10.60
C THR A 312 -11.47 -27.86 -10.46
N PHE A 313 -10.91 -29.06 -10.31
CA PHE A 313 -11.65 -30.30 -10.22
C PHE A 313 -11.34 -31.03 -8.91
N ASP A 314 -12.34 -31.73 -8.37
CA ASP A 314 -12.13 -32.68 -7.29
C ASP A 314 -11.43 -33.96 -7.80
N LYS A 315 -11.12 -34.90 -6.90
CA LYS A 315 -10.46 -36.17 -7.24
C LYS A 315 -11.29 -37.07 -8.17
N LYS A 316 -12.59 -36.79 -8.34
CA LYS A 316 -13.52 -37.52 -9.21
C LYS A 316 -13.78 -36.79 -10.53
N GLY A 317 -13.15 -35.64 -10.76
CA GLY A 317 -13.32 -34.82 -11.95
C GLY A 317 -14.51 -33.86 -11.92
N ALA A 318 -15.21 -33.73 -10.78
CA ALA A 318 -16.30 -32.76 -10.65
C ALA A 318 -15.73 -31.34 -10.47
N VAL A 319 -16.36 -30.36 -11.12
CA VAL A 319 -15.97 -28.94 -11.01
C VAL A 319 -16.22 -28.43 -9.59
N LEU A 320 -15.22 -27.80 -9.00
CA LEU A 320 -15.35 -27.13 -7.70
C LEU A 320 -15.84 -25.68 -7.86
N PRO A 321 -16.42 -25.07 -6.81
CA PRO A 321 -16.88 -23.68 -6.87
C PRO A 321 -15.76 -22.70 -7.25
N PHE A 322 -16.10 -21.73 -8.10
CA PHE A 322 -15.25 -20.60 -8.42
C PHE A 322 -15.57 -19.45 -7.45
N TYR A 323 -14.54 -18.94 -6.78
CA TYR A 323 -14.68 -17.84 -5.81
C TYR A 323 -14.30 -16.48 -6.41
N TYR A 324 -13.74 -16.48 -7.61
CA TYR A 324 -13.44 -15.31 -8.41
C TYR A 324 -13.67 -15.63 -9.89
N THR A 325 -14.42 -14.78 -10.59
CA THR A 325 -14.54 -14.79 -12.05
C THR A 325 -14.42 -13.38 -12.58
N PHE A 326 -13.90 -13.22 -13.80
CA PHE A 326 -13.78 -11.92 -14.44
C PHE A 326 -13.96 -12.03 -15.94
N GLN A 327 -14.82 -11.19 -16.50
CA GLN A 327 -14.96 -11.00 -17.93
C GLN A 327 -15.02 -9.51 -18.27
N ARG A 328 -14.29 -9.14 -19.31
CA ARG A 328 -14.32 -7.81 -19.92
C ARG A 328 -14.81 -7.92 -21.35
N ASP A 329 -15.64 -6.98 -21.78
CA ASP A 329 -15.97 -6.81 -23.20
C ASP A 329 -14.79 -6.16 -23.92
N THR A 330 -13.98 -6.99 -24.58
CA THR A 330 -12.75 -6.56 -25.22
C THR A 330 -12.38 -7.50 -26.38
N LYS A 331 -11.59 -6.97 -27.30
CA LYS A 331 -10.97 -7.73 -28.40
C LYS A 331 -9.55 -8.21 -28.06
N ILE A 332 -9.03 -7.83 -26.89
CA ILE A 332 -7.67 -8.15 -26.43
C ILE A 332 -7.75 -9.38 -25.53
N GLY A 333 -7.18 -10.50 -25.98
CA GLY A 333 -7.30 -11.78 -25.25
C GLY A 333 -6.64 -11.80 -23.87
N SER A 334 -5.64 -10.93 -23.61
CA SER A 334 -5.02 -10.80 -22.29
C SER A 334 -5.84 -9.96 -21.31
N GLU A 335 -6.85 -9.24 -21.78
CA GLU A 335 -7.68 -8.35 -20.96
C GLU A 335 -8.95 -9.02 -20.42
N THR A 336 -9.11 -10.34 -20.62
CA THR A 336 -10.28 -11.11 -20.16
C THR A 336 -9.88 -12.56 -19.88
N LEU A 337 -10.69 -13.31 -19.12
CA LEU A 337 -10.36 -14.69 -18.76
C LEU A 337 -11.17 -15.69 -19.62
N PRO A 338 -10.55 -16.78 -20.09
CA PRO A 338 -11.28 -17.83 -20.82
C PRO A 338 -12.25 -18.59 -19.91
N ASN A 339 -12.98 -19.55 -20.47
CA ASN A 339 -13.90 -20.44 -19.73
C ASN A 339 -14.95 -19.68 -18.91
N SER A 340 -15.62 -18.70 -19.53
CA SER A 340 -16.64 -17.86 -18.87
C SER A 340 -16.10 -17.19 -17.60
N GLY A 341 -14.94 -16.54 -17.71
CA GLY A 341 -14.31 -15.82 -16.61
C GLY A 341 -13.57 -16.67 -15.58
N ASN A 342 -13.67 -18.01 -15.66
CA ASN A 342 -13.03 -18.92 -14.72
C ASN A 342 -11.55 -19.20 -15.03
N GLY A 343 -11.11 -18.84 -16.23
CA GLY A 343 -9.81 -19.11 -16.85
C GLY A 343 -9.35 -20.57 -16.85
N ASN A 344 -8.06 -20.78 -17.09
CA ASN A 344 -7.55 -22.11 -17.41
C ASN A 344 -7.52 -23.04 -16.18
N PRO A 345 -7.87 -24.33 -16.34
CA PRO A 345 -7.93 -25.27 -15.22
C PRO A 345 -6.60 -25.43 -14.48
N VAL A 346 -6.67 -25.64 -13.17
CA VAL A 346 -5.50 -25.88 -12.31
C VAL A 346 -5.60 -27.24 -11.60
N ASN A 347 -4.45 -27.90 -11.46
CA ASN A 347 -4.34 -29.27 -10.95
C ASN A 347 -4.37 -29.35 -9.41
N PHE A 348 -4.68 -30.53 -8.87
CA PHE A 348 -4.64 -30.82 -7.44
C PHE A 348 -3.19 -30.93 -6.92
N GLY A 349 -2.99 -30.58 -5.64
CA GLY A 349 -1.78 -30.96 -4.89
C GLY A 349 -0.53 -30.13 -5.22
N THR A 350 -0.67 -29.03 -5.97
CA THR A 350 0.45 -28.14 -6.32
C THR A 350 0.99 -27.38 -5.12
N ARG A 351 0.15 -27.13 -4.10
CA ARG A 351 0.42 -26.24 -2.95
C ARG A 351 0.68 -24.78 -3.35
N LEU A 352 0.32 -24.41 -4.57
CA LEU A 352 0.48 -23.06 -5.09
C LEU A 352 -0.85 -22.32 -5.01
N ILE A 353 -0.77 -21.00 -4.97
CA ILE A 353 -1.92 -20.10 -5.02
C ILE A 353 -1.99 -19.57 -6.44
N ARG A 354 -3.17 -19.70 -7.08
CA ARG A 354 -3.36 -19.23 -8.44
C ARG A 354 -3.51 -17.71 -8.48
N SER A 355 -3.14 -17.10 -9.59
CA SER A 355 -3.41 -15.69 -9.89
C SER A 355 -4.17 -15.62 -11.21
N ALA A 356 -5.16 -14.75 -11.32
CA ALA A 356 -5.91 -14.59 -12.56
C ALA A 356 -5.13 -13.73 -13.57
N PHE A 357 -4.53 -12.64 -13.07
CA PHE A 357 -3.71 -11.71 -13.82
C PHE A 357 -2.28 -11.63 -13.26
N ARG A 358 -1.38 -11.10 -14.08
CA ARG A 358 0.03 -10.84 -13.78
C ARG A 358 0.20 -9.43 -13.22
N PRO A 359 1.37 -9.08 -12.67
CA PRO A 359 1.71 -7.70 -12.37
C PRO A 359 1.70 -6.73 -13.57
N SER A 360 1.57 -7.24 -14.80
CA SER A 360 1.38 -6.43 -16.01
C SER A 360 -0.09 -6.15 -16.32
N ASP A 361 -1.02 -6.54 -15.44
CA ASP A 361 -2.47 -6.56 -15.62
C ASP A 361 -2.96 -7.49 -16.76
N ASP A 362 -2.08 -8.31 -17.36
CA ASP A 362 -2.42 -9.32 -18.36
C ASP A 362 -2.84 -10.66 -17.74
N ALA A 363 -3.84 -11.31 -18.32
CA ALA A 363 -4.30 -12.64 -17.91
C ALA A 363 -3.18 -13.69 -17.99
N TRP A 364 -3.12 -14.57 -16.99
CA TRP A 364 -2.21 -15.72 -17.03
C TRP A 364 -2.63 -16.75 -18.08
N ILE A 365 -1.67 -17.17 -18.91
CA ILE A 365 -1.83 -18.35 -19.79
C ILE A 365 -1.86 -19.63 -18.94
N GLU A 366 -0.92 -19.78 -18.00
CA GLU A 366 -0.95 -20.83 -16.98
C GLU A 366 -1.09 -20.18 -15.61
N ARG A 367 -2.15 -20.50 -14.85
CA ARG A 367 -2.54 -19.77 -13.63
C ARG A 367 -1.66 -20.02 -12.41
N ILE A 368 -0.43 -20.50 -12.58
CA ILE A 368 0.49 -20.75 -11.49
C ILE A 368 1.48 -19.59 -11.43
N SER A 369 1.54 -18.89 -10.30
CA SER A 369 2.57 -17.87 -10.07
C SER A 369 3.94 -18.53 -9.97
N PHE A 370 4.64 -18.56 -11.09
CA PHE A 370 6.08 -18.73 -11.13
C PHE A 370 6.71 -17.36 -11.36
N ASN A 371 7.34 -16.79 -10.34
CA ASN A 371 8.45 -15.86 -10.57
C ASN A 371 9.64 -16.69 -11.10
N HIS A 372 9.54 -17.17 -12.34
CA HIS A 372 10.66 -17.77 -13.04
C HIS A 372 11.61 -16.65 -13.47
N ARG A 373 12.71 -16.47 -12.73
CA ARG A 373 13.96 -16.15 -13.43
C ARG A 373 14.27 -17.37 -14.30
N PRO A 374 14.39 -17.24 -15.62
CA PRO A 374 14.84 -18.35 -16.44
C PRO A 374 16.27 -18.67 -16.01
N PHE A 375 16.45 -19.81 -15.33
CA PHE A 375 17.76 -20.43 -15.25
C PHE A 375 18.02 -21.03 -16.64
N HIS A 376 18.83 -20.30 -17.42
CA HIS A 376 19.61 -20.87 -18.51
C HIS A 376 20.79 -21.65 -17.95
#